data_AF-A0A1B7X4B0-F1
#
_entry.id   AF-A0A1B7X4B0-F1
#
_cell.length_a   1.000
_cell.length_b   1.000
_cell.length_c   1.000
_cell.angle_alpha   90.00
_cell.angle_beta   90.00
_cell.angle_gamma   90.00
#
_symmetry.space_group_name_H-M   'P 1'
#
loop_
_entity.id
_entity.type
_entity.pdbx_description
1 polymer ?
#
loop_
_entity_poly.entity_id
_entity_poly.type
_entity_poly.pdbx_seq_one_letter_code
_entity_poly.pdbx_strand_id
1 'polypeptide(L)'
;MLKTSIKTKFRNLRNLEFRRQRKFTKPPKLENIEPKTPETPVNIKLRMFAVWGVLMIAMLGLAFNLYRLQIAQGKKLAQKARNQQMVNLRPYIPRRSIVDRGSNILAIDRPVYKLYAHPKLFDQSQEKVAGKIAPIIGKEKADLIKIFQSNRGGILSASGVSEDINDKLFSLLLNRFEFIQIYTRFFPQDDLLPDFLGYVNLDRLGQAGVEYSQDKLLERLGTTVRMSKSGN
;
A
#
# COMPACT_ATOMS: atom_id res chain seq x y z
N MET A 1 57.94 34.45 20.20
CA MET A 1 59.18 34.48 21.00
C MET A 1 58.82 34.89 22.43
N LEU A 2 59.57 34.37 23.41
CA LEU A 2 59.61 34.70 24.85
C LEU A 2 58.82 33.82 25.84
N LYS A 3 59.64 33.16 26.67
CA LYS A 3 59.38 32.31 27.83
C LYS A 3 58.96 33.15 29.06
N THR A 4 58.36 32.48 30.06
CA THR A 4 58.74 32.55 31.51
C THR A 4 57.84 31.54 32.25
N SER A 5 58.31 30.48 32.91
CA SER A 5 59.25 30.32 34.05
C SER A 5 58.53 30.36 35.40
N ILE A 6 58.82 29.36 36.25
CA ILE A 6 59.18 29.41 37.70
C ILE A 6 58.80 28.03 38.34
N LYS A 7 59.74 27.11 38.64
CA LYS A 7 60.56 26.96 39.88
C LYS A 7 59.69 26.74 41.15
N THR A 8 59.92 25.87 42.15
CA THR A 8 60.94 24.84 42.47
C THR A 8 60.55 24.13 43.79
N LYS A 9 60.85 22.82 43.92
CA LYS A 9 61.69 22.15 44.96
C LYS A 9 61.16 21.78 46.38
N PHE A 10 61.80 20.71 46.85
CA PHE A 10 61.99 20.12 48.20
C PHE A 10 61.06 18.94 48.53
N ARG A 11 61.49 17.66 48.48
CA ARG A 11 62.52 16.85 49.21
C ARG A 11 62.13 16.39 50.63
N ASN A 12 62.03 15.06 50.73
CA ASN A 12 62.54 14.14 51.75
C ASN A 12 62.15 14.27 53.23
N LEU A 13 61.54 13.20 53.77
CA LEU A 13 61.88 12.46 55.01
C LEU A 13 61.37 11.01 54.78
N ARG A 14 62.19 9.96 54.59
CA ARG A 14 63.02 9.16 55.52
C ARG A 14 62.31 8.59 56.77
N ASN A 15 62.29 7.26 56.78
CA ASN A 15 62.27 6.28 57.88
C ASN A 15 60.91 5.91 58.48
N LEU A 16 60.48 4.67 58.21
CA LEU A 16 59.99 3.73 59.22
C LEU A 16 60.21 2.31 58.68
N GLU A 17 61.10 1.58 59.35
CA GLU A 17 61.41 0.19 59.05
C GLU A 17 60.29 -0.74 59.50
N PHE A 18 59.91 -1.71 58.66
CA PHE A 18 59.32 -2.96 59.13
C PHE A 18 60.07 -4.14 58.51
N ARG A 19 60.53 -5.01 59.39
CA ARG A 19 61.48 -6.09 59.18
C ARG A 19 60.71 -7.41 58.96
N ARG A 20 61.29 -8.29 58.11
CA ARG A 20 61.23 -9.79 58.13
C ARG A 20 59.95 -10.48 57.63
N GLN A 21 59.95 -11.60 56.88
CA GLN A 21 60.97 -12.58 56.43
C GLN A 21 60.59 -13.19 55.07
N ARG A 22 61.61 -13.53 54.26
CA ARG A 22 61.52 -14.29 52.99
C ARG A 22 61.31 -15.80 53.27
N LYS A 23 60.47 -16.48 52.48
CA LYS A 23 60.54 -17.94 52.30
C LYS A 23 60.97 -18.24 50.86
N PHE A 24 62.21 -18.71 50.70
CA PHE A 24 62.73 -19.24 49.44
C PHE A 24 62.24 -20.69 49.25
N THR A 25 61.67 -21.01 48.09
CA THR A 25 61.47 -22.39 47.61
C THR A 25 62.09 -22.53 46.22
N LYS A 26 62.81 -23.63 45.99
CA LYS A 26 63.74 -23.90 44.87
C LYS A 26 63.00 -24.08 43.52
N PRO A 27 63.62 -23.81 42.35
CA PRO A 27 63.00 -24.10 41.06
C PRO A 27 63.35 -25.52 40.56
N PRO A 28 62.42 -26.30 40.00
CA PRO A 28 62.76 -27.48 39.21
C PRO A 28 62.74 -27.20 37.69
N LYS A 29 63.50 -28.04 37.01
CA LYS A 29 64.10 -27.96 35.67
C LYS A 29 63.10 -28.29 34.54
N LEU A 30 63.23 -27.62 33.38
CA LEU A 30 62.51 -27.95 32.14
C LEU A 30 63.20 -29.13 31.44
N GLU A 31 62.45 -30.19 31.14
CA GLU A 31 62.92 -31.36 30.38
C GLU A 31 62.02 -31.56 29.15
N ASN A 32 62.66 -31.69 27.98
CA ASN A 32 62.04 -31.69 26.65
C ASN A 32 61.16 -32.93 26.42
N ILE A 33 59.99 -32.74 25.80
CA ILE A 33 59.10 -33.81 25.34
C ILE A 33 58.95 -33.68 23.81
N GLU A 34 59.47 -34.64 23.06
CA GLU A 34 59.12 -34.82 21.64
C GLU A 34 57.70 -35.42 21.50
N PRO A 35 56.89 -35.01 20.51
CA PRO A 35 55.49 -35.42 20.41
C PRO A 35 55.32 -36.78 19.72
N LYS A 36 54.59 -37.70 20.38
CA LYS A 36 53.99 -38.89 19.75
C LYS A 36 52.60 -38.51 19.20
N THR A 37 52.40 -38.61 17.90
CA THR A 37 51.06 -38.57 17.26
C THR A 37 50.49 -39.98 17.13
N PRO A 38 49.32 -40.29 17.73
CA PRO A 38 48.58 -41.51 17.44
C PRO A 38 47.48 -41.28 16.39
N GLU A 39 47.44 -42.10 15.34
CA GLU A 39 46.31 -42.15 14.39
C GLU A 39 45.28 -43.20 14.85
N THR A 40 44.05 -42.76 15.16
CA THR A 40 42.94 -43.63 15.58
C THR A 40 42.07 -44.07 14.40
N PRO A 41 41.64 -45.35 14.30
CA PRO A 41 40.79 -45.81 13.21
C PRO A 41 39.37 -45.25 13.35
N VAL A 42 38.94 -44.47 12.35
CA VAL A 42 37.60 -43.88 12.31
C VAL A 42 36.56 -44.96 12.00
N ASN A 43 35.64 -45.22 12.94
CA ASN A 43 34.51 -46.15 12.73
C ASN A 43 33.45 -45.53 11.80
N ILE A 44 33.66 -45.67 10.48
CA ILE A 44 32.83 -45.10 9.41
C ILE A 44 31.36 -45.55 9.52
N LYS A 45 31.09 -46.81 9.87
CA LYS A 45 29.71 -47.33 10.04
C LYS A 45 28.95 -46.61 11.14
N LEU A 46 29.59 -46.32 12.28
CA LEU A 46 28.97 -45.61 13.40
C LEU A 46 28.65 -44.16 13.02
N ARG A 47 29.56 -43.48 12.32
CA ARG A 47 29.31 -42.14 11.77
C ARG A 47 28.14 -42.14 10.78
N MET A 48 28.07 -43.14 9.91
CA MET A 48 26.99 -43.29 8.93
C MET A 48 25.62 -43.49 9.60
N PHE A 49 25.53 -44.38 10.61
CA PHE A 49 24.28 -44.56 11.37
C PHE A 49 23.90 -43.33 12.18
N ALA A 50 24.87 -42.61 12.76
CA ALA A 50 24.60 -41.36 13.46
C ALA A 50 24.04 -40.30 12.50
N VAL A 51 24.63 -40.15 11.31
CA VAL A 51 24.12 -39.24 10.27
C VAL A 51 22.70 -39.63 9.84
N TRP A 52 22.46 -40.93 9.64
CA TRP A 52 21.13 -41.42 9.25
C TRP A 52 20.09 -41.19 10.35
N GLY A 53 20.46 -41.42 11.61
CA GLY A 53 19.60 -41.13 12.76
C GLY A 53 19.23 -39.66 12.87
N VAL A 54 20.20 -38.76 12.70
CA VAL A 54 19.96 -37.31 12.65
C VAL A 54 19.02 -36.94 11.50
N LEU A 55 19.22 -37.53 10.32
CA LEU A 55 18.37 -37.28 9.15
C LEU A 55 16.93 -37.75 9.39
N MET A 56 16.74 -38.93 9.97
CA MET A 56 15.41 -39.45 10.30
C MET A 56 14.68 -38.60 11.34
N ILE A 57 15.39 -38.13 12.37
CA ILE A 57 14.82 -37.21 13.38
C ILE A 57 14.43 -35.88 12.71
N ALA A 58 15.27 -35.33 11.84
CA ALA A 58 14.96 -34.11 11.10
C ALA A 58 13.71 -34.30 10.21
N MET A 59 13.58 -35.45 9.55
CA MET A 59 12.43 -35.78 8.70
C MET A 59 11.13 -35.87 9.50
N LEU A 60 11.16 -36.53 10.66
CA LEU A 60 10.02 -36.60 11.59
C LEU A 60 9.63 -35.22 12.12
N GLY A 61 10.62 -34.40 12.49
CA GLY A 61 10.38 -33.02 12.92
C GLY A 61 9.69 -32.18 11.85
N LEU A 62 10.09 -32.33 10.59
CA LEU A 62 9.44 -31.65 9.46
C LEU A 62 8.01 -32.15 9.25
N ALA A 63 7.78 -33.47 9.30
CA ALA A 63 6.45 -34.06 9.17
C ALA A 63 5.48 -33.56 10.26
N PHE A 64 5.94 -33.48 11.52
CA PHE A 64 5.15 -32.93 12.61
C PHE A 64 4.83 -31.45 12.41
N ASN A 65 5.79 -30.66 11.94
CA ASN A 65 5.55 -29.24 11.65
C ASN A 65 4.53 -29.05 10.51
N LEU A 66 4.60 -29.90 9.48
CA LEU A 66 3.61 -29.92 8.40
C LEU A 66 2.21 -30.30 8.91
N TYR A 67 2.09 -31.34 9.74
CA TYR A 67 0.83 -31.72 10.37
C TYR A 67 0.22 -30.56 11.16
N ARG A 68 1.04 -29.87 11.98
CA ARG A 68 0.61 -28.70 12.74
C ARG A 68 0.12 -27.56 11.83
N LEU A 69 0.83 -27.28 10.73
CA LEU A 69 0.48 -26.18 9.83
C LEU A 69 -0.76 -26.50 8.97
N GLN A 70 -0.86 -27.71 8.43
CA GLN A 70 -1.93 -28.11 7.53
C GLN A 70 -3.22 -28.52 8.24
N ILE A 71 -3.14 -29.22 9.37
CA ILE A 71 -4.33 -29.79 10.03
C ILE A 71 -4.77 -28.91 11.20
N ALA A 72 -3.88 -28.58 12.14
CA ALA A 72 -4.24 -27.78 13.30
C ALA A 72 -4.51 -26.30 12.94
N GLN A 73 -3.73 -25.74 12.02
CA GLN A 73 -3.85 -24.33 11.61
C GLN A 73 -4.41 -24.11 10.21
N GLY A 74 -4.54 -25.17 9.39
CA GLY A 74 -4.86 -25.03 7.97
C GLY A 74 -6.21 -24.36 7.72
N LYS A 75 -7.26 -24.72 8.47
CA LYS A 75 -8.57 -24.07 8.34
C LYS A 75 -8.50 -22.57 8.63
N LYS A 76 -7.76 -22.17 9.68
CA LYS A 76 -7.59 -20.77 10.08
C LYS A 76 -6.77 -19.99 9.05
N LEU A 77 -5.69 -20.57 8.55
CA LEU A 77 -4.84 -19.98 7.53
C LEU A 77 -5.56 -19.86 6.18
N ALA A 78 -6.31 -20.88 5.78
CA ALA A 78 -7.14 -20.86 4.58
C ALA A 78 -8.24 -19.79 4.68
N GLN A 79 -8.89 -19.64 5.84
CA GLN A 79 -9.87 -18.58 6.04
C GLN A 79 -9.24 -17.19 6.00
N LYS A 80 -8.04 -17.03 6.57
CA LYS A 80 -7.28 -15.78 6.51
C LYS A 80 -6.91 -15.44 5.06
N ALA A 81 -6.44 -16.41 4.29
CA ALA A 81 -6.13 -16.25 2.87
C ALA A 81 -7.39 -15.88 2.06
N ARG A 82 -8.52 -16.57 2.29
CA ARG A 82 -9.80 -16.23 1.65
C ARG A 82 -10.25 -14.82 1.98
N ASN A 83 -10.15 -14.38 3.23
CA ASN A 83 -10.51 -13.02 3.60
C ASN A 83 -9.59 -11.97 2.97
N GLN A 84 -8.31 -12.29 2.73
CA GLN A 84 -7.38 -11.40 2.01
C GLN A 84 -7.64 -11.37 0.50
N GLN A 85 -8.12 -12.47 -0.07
CA GLN A 85 -8.45 -12.58 -1.50
C GLN A 85 -9.85 -12.05 -1.83
N MET A 86 -10.76 -11.98 -0.86
CA MET A 86 -12.14 -11.52 -1.08
C MET A 86 -12.26 -10.03 -0.81
N VAL A 87 -12.83 -9.30 -1.76
CA VAL A 87 -13.15 -7.89 -1.64
C VAL A 87 -14.67 -7.72 -1.62
N ASN A 88 -15.16 -6.92 -0.68
CA ASN A 88 -16.56 -6.50 -0.67
C ASN A 88 -16.70 -5.28 -1.56
N LEU A 89 -17.31 -5.45 -2.72
CA LEU A 89 -17.66 -4.35 -3.61
C LEU A 89 -19.10 -3.92 -3.30
N ARG A 90 -19.27 -2.63 -3.08
CA ARG A 90 -20.61 -2.01 -3.04
C ARG A 90 -20.83 -1.41 -4.42
N PRO A 91 -21.51 -2.12 -5.34
CA PRO A 91 -21.79 -1.55 -6.64
C PRO A 91 -22.61 -0.28 -6.45
N TYR A 92 -22.35 0.70 -7.30
CA TYR A 92 -23.17 1.88 -7.34
C TYR A 92 -24.60 1.48 -7.74
N ILE A 93 -25.58 2.02 -7.02
CA ILE A 93 -26.99 1.81 -7.36
C ILE A 93 -27.62 3.17 -7.60
N PRO A 94 -28.21 3.40 -8.79
CA PRO A 94 -28.88 4.64 -9.07
C PRO A 94 -30.12 4.79 -8.18
N ARG A 95 -30.28 6.00 -7.63
CA ARG A 95 -31.50 6.50 -7.00
C ARG A 95 -32.65 6.39 -8.00
N ARG A 96 -33.87 6.27 -7.50
CA ARG A 96 -35.07 6.27 -8.35
C ARG A 96 -35.17 7.60 -9.10
N SER A 97 -35.72 7.54 -10.31
CA SER A 97 -36.07 8.73 -11.06
C SER A 97 -37.28 9.41 -10.41
N ILE A 98 -37.28 10.73 -10.41
CA ILE A 98 -38.45 11.54 -10.06
C ILE A 98 -39.15 11.89 -11.37
N VAL A 99 -40.44 11.62 -11.45
CA VAL A 99 -41.27 11.88 -12.63
C VAL A 99 -42.52 12.67 -12.22
N ASP A 100 -42.97 13.55 -13.10
CA ASP A 100 -44.28 14.21 -12.96
C ASP A 100 -45.42 13.24 -13.37
N ARG A 101 -46.66 13.63 -13.11
CA ARG A 101 -47.90 12.98 -13.54
C ARG A 101 -47.93 12.65 -15.03
N GLY A 102 -47.33 13.50 -15.86
CA GLY A 102 -47.17 13.27 -17.31
C GLY A 102 -46.07 12.28 -17.68
N SER A 103 -45.44 11.59 -16.72
CA SER A 103 -44.27 10.73 -16.91
C SER A 103 -43.01 11.45 -17.43
N ASN A 104 -42.98 12.77 -17.32
CA ASN A 104 -41.79 13.57 -17.66
C ASN A 104 -40.72 13.41 -16.57
N ILE A 105 -39.47 13.16 -16.98
CA ILE A 105 -38.35 13.00 -16.06
C ILE A 105 -37.97 14.37 -15.47
N LEU A 106 -38.06 14.48 -14.15
CA LEU A 106 -37.67 15.67 -13.40
C LEU A 106 -36.27 15.52 -12.80
N ALA A 107 -35.92 14.32 -12.33
CA ALA A 107 -34.59 14.00 -11.83
C ALA A 107 -34.20 12.56 -12.15
N ILE A 108 -32.97 12.34 -12.60
CA ILE A 108 -32.42 11.02 -12.91
C ILE A 108 -30.93 10.96 -12.62
N ASP A 109 -30.45 9.77 -12.25
CA ASP A 109 -29.02 9.53 -12.15
C ASP A 109 -28.45 9.20 -13.52
N ARG A 110 -27.42 9.93 -13.94
CA ARG A 110 -26.71 9.64 -15.19
C ARG A 110 -25.24 9.31 -14.92
N PRO A 111 -24.63 8.39 -15.69
CA PRO A 111 -23.20 8.18 -15.64
C PRO A 111 -22.49 9.44 -16.17
N VAL A 112 -21.45 9.85 -15.47
CA VAL A 112 -20.50 10.86 -15.92
C VAL A 112 -19.08 10.39 -15.60
N TYR A 113 -18.09 10.91 -16.30
CA TYR A 113 -16.73 10.41 -16.20
C TYR A 113 -15.81 11.45 -15.58
N LYS A 114 -14.92 10.99 -14.70
CA LYS A 114 -13.73 11.73 -14.30
C LYS A 114 -12.59 11.34 -15.21
N LEU A 115 -12.00 12.34 -15.84
CA LEU A 115 -10.87 12.17 -16.74
C LEU A 115 -9.57 12.38 -15.99
N TYR A 116 -8.78 11.32 -15.88
CA TYR A 116 -7.41 11.38 -15.40
C TYR A 116 -6.46 11.31 -16.58
N ALA A 117 -5.55 12.27 -16.64
CA ALA A 117 -4.45 12.29 -17.59
C ALA A 117 -3.19 11.74 -16.93
N HIS A 118 -2.42 10.97 -17.67
CA HIS A 118 -1.10 10.51 -17.24
C HIS A 118 -0.04 11.09 -18.18
N PRO A 119 0.49 12.32 -17.93
CA PRO A 119 1.40 12.97 -18.86
C PRO A 119 2.68 12.18 -19.15
N LYS A 120 3.11 11.32 -18.23
CA LYS A 120 4.24 10.39 -18.45
C LYS A 120 4.00 9.39 -19.57
N LEU A 121 2.74 9.07 -19.87
CA LEU A 121 2.33 8.13 -20.91
C LEU A 121 2.02 8.83 -22.25
N PHE A 122 2.37 10.11 -22.40
CA PHE A 122 2.16 10.85 -23.65
C PHE A 122 3.35 10.64 -24.61
N ASP A 123 3.07 10.21 -25.84
CA ASP A 123 4.08 10.03 -26.91
C ASP A 123 4.32 11.34 -27.67
N GLN A 124 3.40 12.30 -27.53
CA GLN A 124 3.43 13.61 -28.17
C GLN A 124 3.64 14.70 -27.11
N SER A 125 4.04 15.90 -27.54
CA SER A 125 4.16 17.04 -26.62
C SER A 125 2.83 17.32 -25.92
N GLN A 126 2.92 17.79 -24.68
CA GLN A 126 1.75 18.11 -23.87
C GLN A 126 0.86 19.16 -24.57
N GLU A 127 1.42 20.08 -25.36
CA GLU A 127 0.62 21.05 -26.10
C GLU A 127 -0.20 20.42 -27.23
N LYS A 128 0.34 19.40 -27.92
CA LYS A 128 -0.40 18.70 -28.98
C LYS A 128 -1.57 17.91 -28.40
N VAL A 129 -1.36 17.24 -27.27
CA VAL A 129 -2.42 16.49 -26.58
C VAL A 129 -3.48 17.45 -26.04
N ALA A 130 -3.07 18.54 -25.37
CA ALA A 130 -3.99 19.57 -24.89
C ALA A 130 -4.80 20.20 -26.03
N GLY A 131 -4.19 20.45 -27.19
CA GLY A 131 -4.88 21.02 -28.35
C GLY A 131 -5.99 20.13 -28.93
N LYS A 132 -5.84 18.80 -28.85
CA LYS A 132 -6.87 17.86 -29.30
C LYS A 132 -8.02 17.72 -28.32
N ILE A 133 -7.72 17.80 -27.02
CA ILE A 133 -8.67 17.50 -25.94
C ILE A 133 -9.46 18.73 -25.50
N ALA A 134 -8.82 19.90 -25.48
CA ALA A 134 -9.43 21.19 -25.15
C ALA A 134 -10.82 21.40 -25.80
N PRO A 135 -10.98 21.27 -27.14
CA PRO A 135 -12.28 21.49 -27.78
C PRO A 135 -13.33 20.43 -27.44
N ILE A 136 -12.91 19.21 -27.09
CA ILE A 136 -13.82 18.10 -26.79
C ILE A 136 -14.41 18.26 -25.38
N ILE A 137 -13.61 18.74 -24.43
CA ILE A 137 -14.02 18.93 -23.03
C ILE A 137 -14.58 20.34 -22.79
N GLY A 138 -14.38 21.27 -23.72
CA GLY A 138 -14.77 22.67 -23.55
C GLY A 138 -13.89 23.43 -22.56
N LYS A 139 -12.60 23.08 -22.47
CA LYS A 139 -11.61 23.76 -21.61
C LYS A 139 -10.57 24.50 -22.43
N GLU A 140 -10.00 25.56 -21.86
CA GLU A 140 -8.91 26.26 -22.51
C GLU A 140 -7.65 25.40 -22.57
N LYS A 141 -6.96 25.44 -23.71
CA LYS A 141 -5.71 24.71 -23.92
C LYS A 141 -4.64 25.09 -22.91
N ALA A 142 -4.53 26.38 -22.56
CA ALA A 142 -3.53 26.89 -21.63
C ALA A 142 -3.68 26.26 -20.23
N ASP A 143 -4.91 26.11 -19.76
CA ASP A 143 -5.19 25.50 -18.45
C ASP A 143 -4.84 24.01 -18.44
N LEU A 144 -5.17 23.28 -19.51
CA LEU A 144 -4.79 21.87 -19.63
C LEU A 144 -3.27 21.69 -19.64
N ILE A 145 -2.52 22.58 -20.31
CA ILE A 145 -1.05 22.53 -20.30
C ILE A 145 -0.51 22.74 -18.89
N LYS A 146 -1.01 23.74 -18.14
CA LYS A 146 -0.61 23.95 -16.74
C LYS A 146 -0.90 22.72 -15.88
N ILE A 147 -2.07 22.11 -16.06
CA ILE A 147 -2.45 20.87 -15.37
C ILE A 147 -1.46 19.75 -15.70
N PHE A 148 -1.13 19.53 -16.97
CA PHE A 148 -0.18 18.49 -17.40
C PHE A 148 1.27 18.75 -16.98
N GLN A 149 1.67 20.01 -16.79
CA GLN A 149 3.00 20.37 -16.30
C GLN A 149 3.13 20.25 -14.78
N SER A 150 2.02 20.36 -14.04
CA SER A 150 2.02 20.35 -12.57
C SER A 150 2.49 19.02 -11.95
N ASN A 151 2.19 17.90 -12.60
CA ASN A 151 2.57 16.57 -12.11
C ASN A 151 2.72 15.60 -13.31
N ARG A 152 3.50 14.53 -13.14
CA ARG A 152 3.70 13.51 -14.18
C ARG A 152 2.83 12.26 -13.99
N GLY A 153 2.18 12.12 -12.83
CA GLY A 153 1.25 11.02 -12.52
C GLY A 153 -0.17 11.26 -13.00
N GLY A 154 -1.13 10.49 -12.47
CA GLY A 154 -2.55 10.62 -12.78
C GLY A 154 -3.15 11.92 -12.23
N ILE A 155 -3.45 12.87 -13.10
CA ILE A 155 -4.00 14.18 -12.73
C ILE A 155 -5.43 14.31 -13.24
N LEU A 156 -6.32 14.76 -12.36
CA LEU A 156 -7.69 15.08 -12.73
C LEU A 156 -7.70 16.25 -13.72
N SER A 157 -8.05 15.97 -14.97
CA SER A 157 -8.09 16.95 -16.06
C SER A 157 -9.49 17.53 -16.24
N ALA A 158 -10.51 16.69 -16.08
CA ALA A 158 -11.91 17.09 -16.13
C ALA A 158 -12.77 16.18 -15.25
N SER A 159 -13.85 16.73 -14.72
CA SER A 159 -14.83 16.01 -13.91
C SER A 159 -16.22 16.28 -14.48
N GLY A 160 -17.10 15.28 -14.44
CA GLY A 160 -18.48 15.44 -14.93
C GLY A 160 -18.61 15.38 -16.45
N VAL A 161 -17.68 14.73 -17.13
CA VAL A 161 -17.72 14.56 -18.60
C VAL A 161 -18.88 13.64 -18.97
N SER A 162 -19.74 14.04 -19.91
CA SER A 162 -20.83 13.18 -20.38
C SER A 162 -20.31 11.96 -21.13
N GLU A 163 -21.14 10.92 -21.20
CA GLU A 163 -20.84 9.68 -21.93
C GLU A 163 -20.52 9.95 -23.41
N ASP A 164 -21.26 10.82 -24.09
CA ASP A 164 -20.97 11.20 -25.49
C ASP A 164 -19.56 11.79 -25.70
N ILE A 165 -19.11 12.61 -24.74
CA ILE A 165 -17.78 13.22 -24.78
C ILE A 165 -16.71 12.17 -24.43
N ASN A 166 -17.02 11.30 -23.47
CA ASN A 166 -16.18 10.18 -23.09
C ASN A 166 -15.92 9.25 -24.29
N ASP A 167 -16.95 8.88 -25.05
CA ASP A 167 -16.81 7.96 -26.19
C ASP A 167 -15.96 8.56 -27.30
N LYS A 168 -16.12 9.85 -27.56
CA LYS A 168 -15.24 10.60 -28.47
C LYS A 168 -13.80 10.57 -27.99
N LEU A 169 -13.54 10.85 -26.71
CA LEU A 169 -12.19 10.82 -26.14
C LEU A 169 -11.58 9.42 -26.13
N PHE A 170 -12.40 8.41 -25.79
CA PHE A 170 -12.00 7.01 -25.76
C PHE A 170 -11.52 6.57 -27.13
N SER A 171 -12.30 6.83 -28.20
CA SER A 171 -11.92 6.50 -29.58
C SER A 171 -10.60 7.13 -30.05
N LEU A 172 -10.27 8.32 -29.55
CA LEU A 172 -9.08 9.07 -29.96
C LEU A 172 -7.82 8.71 -29.15
N LEU A 173 -7.96 8.21 -27.91
CA LEU A 173 -6.88 8.29 -26.91
C LEU A 173 -6.76 7.06 -25.98
N LEU A 174 -7.19 5.87 -26.43
CA LEU A 174 -7.36 4.62 -25.67
C LEU A 174 -6.28 4.22 -24.63
N ASN A 175 -5.06 4.76 -24.67
CA ASN A 175 -3.96 4.35 -23.78
C ASN A 175 -3.36 5.43 -22.88
N ARG A 176 -3.87 6.67 -22.87
CA ARG A 176 -3.22 7.79 -22.15
C ARG A 176 -4.07 8.43 -21.06
N PHE A 177 -5.35 8.13 -21.11
CA PHE A 177 -6.35 8.68 -20.21
C PHE A 177 -7.07 7.56 -19.51
N GLU A 178 -7.28 7.77 -18.23
CA GLU A 178 -8.05 6.88 -17.39
C GLU A 178 -9.40 7.55 -17.13
N PHE A 179 -10.46 6.82 -17.46
CA PHE A 179 -11.83 7.28 -17.32
C PHE A 179 -12.47 6.55 -16.15
N ILE A 180 -12.74 7.28 -15.08
CA ILE A 180 -13.41 6.72 -13.92
C ILE A 180 -14.88 7.09 -14.01
N GLN A 181 -15.72 6.08 -14.25
CA GLN A 181 -17.17 6.24 -14.25
C GLN A 181 -17.65 6.57 -12.84
N ILE A 182 -18.37 7.68 -12.73
CA ILE A 182 -19.11 8.11 -11.56
C ILE A 182 -20.56 8.36 -11.98
N TYR A 183 -21.42 8.68 -11.03
CA TYR A 183 -22.80 9.03 -11.33
C TYR A 183 -23.16 10.33 -10.65
N THR A 184 -23.87 11.19 -11.38
CA THR A 184 -24.37 12.46 -10.86
C THR A 184 -25.89 12.50 -10.97
N ARG A 185 -26.53 13.22 -10.05
CA ARG A 185 -27.93 13.58 -10.20
C ARG A 185 -28.04 14.63 -11.30
N PHE A 186 -28.94 14.42 -12.25
CA PHE A 186 -29.20 15.30 -13.37
C PHE A 186 -30.68 15.67 -13.38
N PHE A 187 -30.97 16.95 -13.55
CA PHE A 187 -32.32 17.51 -13.55
C PHE A 187 -32.58 18.12 -14.93
N PRO A 188 -33.22 17.39 -15.88
CA PRO A 188 -33.37 17.86 -17.25
C PRO A 188 -34.11 19.21 -17.39
N GLN A 189 -34.93 19.54 -16.39
CA GLN A 189 -35.78 20.72 -16.32
C GLN A 189 -35.28 21.68 -15.23
N ASP A 190 -33.95 21.81 -15.07
CA ASP A 190 -33.24 22.56 -14.02
C ASP A 190 -33.90 23.91 -13.64
N ASP A 191 -34.49 24.63 -14.59
CA ASP A 191 -35.07 25.97 -14.39
C ASP A 191 -36.49 25.98 -13.80
N LEU A 192 -37.25 24.88 -13.89
CA LEU A 192 -38.68 24.91 -13.57
C LEU A 192 -38.97 24.80 -12.07
N LEU A 193 -38.23 23.95 -11.35
CA LEU A 193 -38.59 23.49 -10.01
C LEU A 193 -37.39 23.19 -9.06
N PRO A 194 -36.25 23.91 -9.12
CA PRO A 194 -35.07 23.56 -8.30
C PRO A 194 -35.35 23.64 -6.80
N ASP A 195 -36.15 24.61 -6.35
CA ASP A 195 -36.50 24.77 -4.93
C ASP A 195 -37.39 23.64 -4.40
N PHE A 196 -38.26 23.09 -5.27
CA PHE A 196 -39.15 22.00 -4.91
C PHE A 196 -38.46 20.65 -4.97
N LEU A 197 -37.69 20.38 -6.02
CA LEU A 197 -36.95 19.14 -6.14
C LEU A 197 -35.83 19.05 -5.11
N GLY A 198 -35.14 20.16 -4.89
CA GLY A 198 -33.92 20.23 -4.10
C GLY A 198 -32.72 19.63 -4.84
N TYR A 199 -31.66 19.35 -4.08
CA TYR A 199 -30.40 18.86 -4.61
C TYR A 199 -29.80 17.78 -3.70
N VAL A 200 -28.77 17.09 -4.22
CA VAL A 200 -27.98 16.10 -3.48
C VAL A 200 -26.54 16.60 -3.30
N ASN A 201 -25.89 16.21 -2.21
CA ASN A 201 -24.48 16.51 -1.99
C ASN A 201 -23.55 15.50 -2.70
N LEU A 202 -22.23 15.64 -2.51
CA LEU A 202 -21.22 14.70 -3.05
C LEU A 202 -21.39 13.27 -2.51
N ASP A 203 -21.88 13.13 -1.28
CA ASP A 203 -22.23 11.85 -0.65
C ASP A 203 -23.57 11.30 -1.14
N ARG A 204 -24.23 12.02 -2.07
CA ARG A 204 -25.50 11.68 -2.70
C ARG A 204 -26.69 11.65 -1.75
N LEU A 205 -26.60 12.35 -0.63
CA LEU A 205 -27.69 12.57 0.31
C LEU A 205 -28.48 13.80 -0.14
N GLY A 206 -29.81 13.65 -0.23
CA GLY A 206 -30.69 14.80 -0.45
C GLY A 206 -30.47 15.85 0.63
N GLN A 207 -30.47 17.13 0.25
CA GLN A 207 -30.27 18.25 1.19
C GLN A 207 -31.48 19.18 1.26
N ALA A 208 -32.33 19.17 0.24
CA ALA A 208 -33.54 19.99 0.18
C ALA A 208 -34.66 19.28 -0.60
N GLY A 209 -35.86 19.85 -0.53
CA GLY A 209 -36.98 19.51 -1.40
C GLY A 209 -37.44 18.04 -1.33
N VAL A 210 -37.90 17.54 -2.47
CA VAL A 210 -38.31 16.15 -2.65
C VAL A 210 -37.14 15.19 -2.46
N GLU A 211 -35.92 15.57 -2.88
CA GLU A 211 -34.73 14.73 -2.70
C GLU A 211 -34.43 14.44 -1.23
N TYR A 212 -34.63 15.42 -0.33
CA TYR A 212 -34.47 15.23 1.11
C TYR A 212 -35.67 14.54 1.74
N SER A 213 -36.88 15.02 1.47
CA SER A 213 -38.10 14.49 2.12
C SER A 213 -38.42 13.05 1.74
N GLN A 214 -38.08 12.63 0.52
CA GLN A 214 -38.33 11.29 -0.01
C GLN A 214 -37.07 10.44 -0.14
N ASP A 215 -35.99 10.80 0.55
CA ASP A 215 -34.68 10.12 0.44
C ASP A 215 -34.80 8.60 0.60
N LYS A 216 -35.56 8.13 1.60
CA LYS A 216 -35.82 6.69 1.84
C LYS A 216 -36.53 5.96 0.69
N LEU A 217 -37.40 6.66 -0.05
CA LEU A 217 -38.10 6.07 -1.21
C LEU A 217 -37.21 6.10 -2.46
N LEU A 218 -36.40 7.14 -2.59
CA LEU A 218 -35.50 7.36 -3.71
C LEU A 218 -34.28 6.45 -3.63
N GLU A 219 -33.80 6.16 -2.44
CA GLU A 219 -32.74 5.20 -2.19
C GLU A 219 -33.18 3.77 -2.53
N ARG A 220 -32.25 3.01 -3.12
CA ARG A 220 -32.42 1.59 -3.37
C ARG A 220 -31.44 0.83 -2.50
N LEU A 221 -31.94 -0.17 -1.79
CA LEU A 221 -31.10 -1.04 -0.98
C LEU A 221 -30.19 -1.85 -1.89
N GLY A 222 -28.88 -1.70 -1.67
CA GLY A 222 -27.87 -2.43 -2.40
C GLY A 222 -27.42 -3.69 -1.74
N THR A 223 -27.39 -4.77 -2.51
CA THR A 223 -26.73 -5.99 -2.09
C THR A 223 -25.22 -5.77 -2.17
N THR A 224 -24.52 -5.95 -1.05
CA THR A 224 -23.06 -5.99 -1.08
C THR A 224 -22.64 -7.26 -1.80
N VAL A 225 -21.83 -7.12 -2.85
CA VAL A 225 -21.35 -8.26 -3.62
C VAL A 225 -19.93 -8.57 -3.17
N ARG A 226 -19.70 -9.82 -2.75
CA ARG A 226 -18.38 -10.28 -2.33
C ARG A 226 -17.73 -10.99 -3.52
N MET A 227 -16.64 -10.44 -4.03
CA MET A 227 -15.93 -10.96 -5.20
C MET A 227 -14.48 -11.30 -4.86
N SER A 228 -13.93 -12.29 -5.57
CA SER A 228 -12.50 -12.60 -5.48
C SER A 228 -11.69 -11.51 -6.20
N LYS A 229 -10.55 -11.10 -5.64
CA LYS A 229 -9.64 -10.12 -6.25
C LYS A 229 -9.07 -10.59 -7.59
N SER A 230 -9.10 -11.90 -7.84
CA SER A 230 -8.55 -12.52 -9.05
C SER A 230 -9.51 -12.45 -10.25
N GLY A 231 -10.76 -12.00 -10.08
CA GLY A 231 -11.70 -11.81 -11.19
C GLY A 231 -12.14 -13.08 -11.92
N ASN A 232 -11.90 -14.27 -11.35
CA ASN A 232 -12.46 -15.55 -11.83
C ASN A 232 -13.74 -15.91 -11.09
#